data_AF-A0A0R2BAF7-F1
#
_entry.id   AF-A0A0R2BAF7-F1
#
_cell.length_a   1.000
_cell.length_b   1.000
_cell.length_c   1.000
_cell.angle_alpha   90.00
_cell.angle_beta   90.00
_cell.angle_gamma   90.00
#
_symmetry.space_group_name_H-M   'P 1'
#
loop_
_entity.id
_entity.type
_entity.pdbx_description
1 polymer ?
#
loop_
_entity_poly.entity_id
_entity_poly.type
_entity_poly.pdbx_seq_one_letter_code
_entity_poly.pdbx_strand_id
1 'polypeptide(L)'
;MRKYLTHPLAVIPAISVVIVFVIPFLFRLLHISAVWRISLCFILINMVAAWFFGRWQKHRGLPFWISFCLPILFALNVWLQYAPYNYWFAGIYLVLTWLAVLKD
;
A
#
# COMPACT_ATOMS: atom_id res chain seq x y z
N MET A 1 13.46 -1.07 22.66
CA MET A 1 12.39 -1.05 21.63
C MET A 1 12.83 -0.65 20.22
N ARG A 2 13.98 0.01 20.00
CA ARG A 2 14.38 0.55 18.67
C ARG A 2 14.81 -0.49 17.61
N LYS A 3 15.17 -1.73 18.00
CA LYS A 3 15.70 -2.75 17.07
C LYS A 3 14.66 -3.43 16.16
N TYR A 4 13.38 -3.43 16.54
CA TYR A 4 12.32 -4.04 15.71
C TYR A 4 11.87 -3.13 14.54
N LEU A 5 12.00 -1.82 14.69
CA LEU A 5 11.66 -0.82 13.66
C LEU A 5 12.65 -0.78 12.49
N THR A 6 13.83 -1.38 12.64
CA THR A 6 14.89 -1.42 11.62
C THR A 6 14.92 -2.71 10.81
N HIS A 7 14.08 -3.70 11.15
CA HIS A 7 14.01 -4.92 10.36
C HIS A 7 13.21 -4.64 9.07
N PRO A 8 13.72 -4.93 7.86
CA PRO A 8 13.03 -4.63 6.60
C PRO A 8 11.63 -5.26 6.51
N LEU A 9 11.41 -6.35 7.26
CA LEU A 9 10.10 -7.00 7.43
C LEU A 9 9.05 -6.12 8.11
N ALA A 10 9.45 -5.24 9.03
CA ALA A 10 8.54 -4.35 9.75
C ALA A 10 8.26 -3.04 9.00
N VAL A 11 9.16 -2.64 8.09
CA VAL A 11 9.07 -1.35 7.43
C VAL A 11 7.97 -1.33 6.35
N ILE A 12 7.85 -2.37 5.53
CA ILE A 12 6.81 -2.42 4.49
C ILE A 12 5.39 -2.35 5.09
N PRO A 13 5.03 -3.16 6.11
CA PRO A 13 3.74 -3.03 6.78
C PRO A 13 3.54 -1.65 7.42
N ALA A 14 4.56 -1.10 8.08
CA ALA A 14 4.46 0.21 8.73
C ALA A 14 4.19 1.33 7.72
N ILE A 15 4.94 1.37 6.61
CA ILE A 15 4.71 2.36 5.55
C ILE A 15 3.33 2.14 4.92
N SER A 16 2.93 0.88 4.68
CA SER A 16 1.61 0.54 4.14
C SER A 16 0.47 1.11 5.00
N VAL A 17 0.56 1.01 6.33
CA VAL A 17 -0.41 1.62 7.25
C VAL A 17 -0.45 3.14 7.08
N VAL A 18 0.70 3.79 7.01
CA VAL A 18 0.78 5.25 6.83
C VAL A 18 0.13 5.68 5.51
N ILE A 19 0.50 5.06 4.39
CA ILE A 19 0.00 5.49 3.07
C ILE A 19 -1.47 5.13 2.85
N VAL A 20 -1.96 4.04 3.43
CA VAL A 20 -3.34 3.58 3.26
C VAL A 20 -4.30 4.28 4.22
N PHE A 21 -3.91 4.51 5.47
CA PHE A 21 -4.83 5.06 6.48
C PHE A 21 -4.52 6.52 6.80
N VAL A 22 -3.25 6.84 7.12
CA VAL A 22 -2.89 8.18 7.61
C VAL A 22 -3.03 9.23 6.52
N ILE A 23 -2.47 8.99 5.32
CA ILE A 23 -2.53 9.98 4.23
C ILE A 23 -3.98 10.26 3.80
N PRO A 24 -4.83 9.26 3.50
CA PRO A 24 -6.21 9.54 3.09
C PRO A 24 -7.05 10.16 4.21
N PHE A 25 -6.76 9.82 5.47
CA PHE A 25 -7.39 10.45 6.62
C PHE A 25 -7.01 11.93 6.74
N LEU A 26 -5.74 12.29 6.55
CA LEU A 26 -5.32 13.69 6.51
C LEU A 26 -6.01 14.45 5.37
N PHE A 27 -6.13 13.85 4.18
CA PHE A 27 -6.84 14.48 3.07
C PHE A 27 -8.33 14.67 3.35
N ARG A 28 -8.94 13.73 4.10
CA ARG A 28 -10.31 13.88 4.59
C ARG A 28 -10.43 15.04 5.58
N LEU A 29 -9.47 15.20 6.49
CA LEU A 29 -9.42 16.30 7.46
C LEU A 29 -9.27 17.66 6.75
N LEU A 30 -8.50 17.71 5.67
CA LEU A 30 -8.32 18.89 4.82
C LEU A 30 -9.50 19.13 3.84
N HIS A 31 -10.61 18.40 3.98
CA HIS A 31 -11.80 18.53 3.13
C HIS A 31 -11.53 18.33 1.62
N ILE A 32 -10.47 17.61 1.26
CA ILE A 32 -10.16 17.27 -0.13
C ILE A 32 -11.25 16.35 -0.68
N SER A 33 -11.71 16.61 -1.91
CA SER A 33 -12.80 15.85 -2.52
C SER A 33 -12.46 14.35 -2.67
N ALA A 34 -13.50 13.51 -2.68
CA ALA A 34 -13.31 12.06 -2.81
C ALA A 34 -12.56 11.67 -4.09
N VAL A 35 -12.81 12.37 -5.20
CA VAL A 35 -12.13 12.15 -6.49
C VAL A 35 -10.63 12.36 -6.35
N TRP A 36 -10.21 13.48 -5.75
CA TRP A 36 -8.79 13.77 -5.54
C TRP A 36 -8.11 12.77 -4.61
N ARG A 37 -8.80 12.31 -3.56
CA ARG A 37 -8.27 11.27 -2.67
C ARG A 37 -8.02 9.95 -3.40
N ILE A 38 -8.95 9.54 -4.27
CA ILE A 38 -8.80 8.31 -5.07
C ILE A 38 -7.64 8.49 -6.06
N SER A 39 -7.61 9.58 -6.84
CA SER A 39 -6.56 9.79 -7.83
C SER A 39 -5.16 9.90 -7.22
N LEU A 40 -5.00 10.65 -6.13
CA LEU A 40 -3.68 10.85 -5.52
C LEU A 40 -3.27 9.67 -4.65
N CYS A 41 -4.11 9.24 -3.72
CA CYS A 41 -3.71 8.21 -2.76
C CYS A 41 -3.78 6.81 -3.38
N PHE A 42 -4.87 6.50 -4.08
CA PHE A 42 -5.09 5.12 -4.54
C PHE A 42 -4.32 4.89 -5.83
N ILE A 43 -4.44 5.79 -6.80
CA ILE A 43 -3.76 5.60 -8.07
C ILE A 43 -2.28 5.95 -7.94
N LEU A 44 -1.92 7.20 -7.67
CA LEU A 44 -0.50 7.59 -7.71
C LEU A 44 0.33 6.96 -6.59
N ILE A 45 -0.02 7.24 -5.33
CA ILE A 45 0.83 6.86 -4.18
C ILE A 45 0.86 5.33 -4.02
N ASN A 46 -0.29 4.66 -3.97
CA ASN A 46 -0.31 3.23 -3.70
C ASN A 46 0.22 2.39 -4.87
N MET A 47 0.03 2.77 -6.14
CA MET A 47 0.64 2.02 -7.25
C MET A 47 2.17 2.16 -7.26
N VAL A 48 2.68 3.38 -7.02
CA VAL A 48 4.14 3.61 -6.92
C VAL A 48 4.70 2.84 -5.72
N ALA A 49 4.02 2.86 -4.57
CA ALA A 49 4.42 2.11 -3.40
C ALA A 49 4.41 0.59 -3.65
N ALA A 50 3.38 0.06 -4.31
CA ALA A 50 3.29 -1.36 -4.67
C ALA A 50 4.48 -1.82 -5.51
N TRP A 51 4.82 -1.05 -6.56
CA TRP A 51 5.98 -1.33 -7.39
C TRP A 51 7.29 -1.26 -6.59
N PHE A 52 7.48 -0.20 -5.81
CA PHE A 52 8.69 -0.02 -5.01
C PHE A 52 8.84 -1.11 -3.94
N PHE A 53 7.76 -1.50 -3.27
CA PHE A 53 7.76 -2.60 -2.30
C PHE A 53 8.13 -3.92 -2.95
N GLY A 54 7.63 -4.22 -4.16
CA GLY A 54 8.03 -5.45 -4.86
C GLY A 54 9.53 -5.48 -5.19
N ARG A 55 10.09 -4.37 -5.68
CA ARG A 55 11.55 -4.24 -5.90
C ARG A 55 12.32 -4.41 -4.59
N TRP A 56 11.87 -3.74 -3.54
CA TRP A 56 12.55 -3.77 -2.24
C TRP A 56 12.49 -5.16 -1.59
N GLN A 57 11.35 -5.83 -1.69
CA GLN A 57 11.13 -7.21 -1.26
C GLN A 57 12.12 -8.15 -1.94
N LYS A 58 12.27 -8.05 -3.26
CA LYS A 58 13.25 -8.82 -4.02
C LYS A 58 14.68 -8.54 -3.57
N HIS A 59 15.10 -7.27 -3.55
CA HIS A 59 16.47 -6.88 -3.21
C HIS A 59 16.89 -7.30 -1.79
N ARG A 60 15.94 -7.43 -0.86
CA ARG A 60 16.20 -7.79 0.53
C ARG A 60 15.88 -9.25 0.85
N GLY A 61 15.51 -10.07 -0.13
CA GLY A 61 15.16 -11.47 0.06
C GLY A 61 13.99 -11.66 1.03
N LEU A 62 13.04 -10.73 1.03
CA LEU A 62 11.91 -10.77 1.95
C LEU A 62 10.88 -11.81 1.49
N PRO A 63 10.15 -12.41 2.43
CA PRO A 63 9.23 -13.50 2.12
C PRO A 63 8.03 -13.03 1.30
N PHE A 64 7.52 -13.93 0.47
CA PHE A 64 6.47 -13.65 -0.51
C PHE A 64 5.15 -13.15 0.10
N TRP A 65 4.83 -13.53 1.34
CA TRP A 65 3.60 -13.07 2.00
C TRP A 65 3.55 -11.56 2.26
N ILE A 66 4.69 -10.86 2.25
CA ILE A 66 4.72 -9.39 2.43
C ILE A 66 4.05 -8.65 1.27
N SER A 67 4.02 -9.26 0.09
CA SER A 67 3.30 -8.72 -1.08
C SER A 67 1.82 -8.45 -0.79
N PHE A 68 1.23 -9.16 0.18
CA PHE A 68 -0.17 -9.01 0.54
C PHE A 68 -0.43 -7.88 1.55
N CYS A 69 0.60 -7.33 2.20
CA CYS A 69 0.40 -6.33 3.26
C CYS A 69 -0.32 -5.09 2.75
N LEU A 70 0.19 -4.45 1.70
CA LEU A 70 -0.42 -3.27 1.10
C LEU A 70 -1.87 -3.54 0.60
N PRO A 71 -2.15 -4.55 -0.23
CA PRO A 71 -3.50 -4.77 -0.75
C PRO A 71 -4.51 -5.18 0.33
N ILE A 72 -4.12 -5.97 1.35
CA ILE A 72 -5.01 -6.31 2.46
C ILE A 72 -5.35 -5.07 3.28
N LEU A 73 -4.35 -4.27 3.67
CA LEU A 73 -4.57 -3.03 4.42
C LEU A 73 -5.46 -2.07 3.63
N PHE A 74 -5.23 -1.97 2.31
CA PHE A 74 -6.06 -1.14 1.44
C PHE A 74 -7.50 -1.64 1.34
N ALA A 75 -7.73 -2.94 1.18
CA ALA A 75 -9.06 -3.52 1.17
C ALA A 75 -9.80 -3.23 2.49
N LEU A 76 -9.12 -3.36 3.63
CA LEU A 76 -9.68 -2.98 4.93
C LEU A 76 -10.07 -1.49 4.99
N ASN A 77 -9.23 -0.60 4.46
CA ASN A 77 -9.56 0.82 4.40
C ASN A 77 -10.75 1.13 3.49
N VAL A 78 -10.85 0.43 2.35
CA VAL A 78 -12.00 0.55 1.45
C VAL A 78 -13.27 0.13 2.17
N TRP A 79 -13.25 -1.01 2.87
CA TRP A 79 -14.39 -1.51 3.65
C TRP A 79 -14.90 -0.50 4.68
N LEU A 80 -13.98 0.23 5.33
CA LEU A 80 -14.32 1.16 6.40
C LEU A 80 -14.86 2.51 5.90
N GLN A 81 -14.41 3.00 4.74
CA GLN A 81 -14.56 4.42 4.39
C GLN A 81 -14.91 4.71 2.92
N TYR A 82 -14.89 3.73 2.03
CA TYR A 82 -15.04 3.94 0.59
C TYR A 82 -16.02 2.98 -0.06
N ALA A 83 -16.40 3.28 -1.30
CA ALA A 83 -17.33 2.45 -2.05
C ALA A 83 -16.70 1.11 -2.50
N PRO A 84 -17.50 0.03 -2.63
CA PRO A 84 -17.00 -1.31 -2.94
C PRO A 84 -16.24 -1.43 -4.27
N TYR A 85 -16.54 -0.60 -5.27
CA TYR A 85 -15.80 -0.64 -6.54
C TYR A 85 -14.31 -0.30 -6.38
N ASN A 86 -13.87 0.26 -5.25
CA ASN A 86 -12.45 0.53 -5.03
C ASN A 86 -11.64 -0.74 -4.73
N TYR A 87 -12.26 -1.89 -4.44
CA TYR A 87 -11.54 -3.15 -4.18
C TYR A 87 -10.69 -3.61 -5.37
N TRP A 88 -11.02 -3.22 -6.60
CA TRP A 88 -10.23 -3.53 -7.79
C TRP A 88 -8.77 -3.08 -7.67
N PHE A 89 -8.51 -1.97 -6.97
CA PHE A 89 -7.14 -1.49 -6.76
C PHE A 89 -6.31 -2.42 -5.88
N ALA A 90 -6.90 -3.16 -4.95
CA ALA A 90 -6.17 -4.14 -4.14
C ALA A 90 -5.55 -5.23 -5.04
N GLY A 91 -6.32 -5.74 -6.00
CA GLY A 91 -5.82 -6.69 -7.00
C GLY A 91 -4.71 -6.09 -7.86
N ILE A 92 -4.87 -4.85 -8.30
CA ILE A 92 -3.85 -4.15 -9.11
C ILE A 92 -2.54 -4.00 -8.33
N TYR A 93 -2.58 -3.59 -7.06
CA TYR A 93 -1.36 -3.45 -6.25
C TYR A 93 -0.65 -4.79 -6.05
N LEU A 94 -1.40 -5.88 -5.85
CA LEU A 94 -0.83 -7.21 -5.72
C LEU A 94 -0.10 -7.63 -7.00
N VAL A 95 -0.76 -7.46 -8.16
CA VAL A 95 -0.15 -7.75 -9.46
C VAL A 95 1.09 -6.89 -9.71
N LEU A 96 1.05 -5.59 -9.42
CA LEU A 96 2.21 -4.70 -9.57
C LEU A 96 3.38 -5.12 -8.67
N THR A 97 3.08 -5.48 -7.42
CA THR A 97 4.10 -5.94 -6.48
C THR A 97 4.73 -7.25 -6.98
N TRP A 98 3.91 -8.20 -7.42
CA TRP A 98 4.40 -9.47 -7.96
C TRP A 98 5.19 -9.31 -9.25
N LEU A 99 4.75 -8.45 -10.17
CA LEU A 99 5.52 -8.11 -11.36
C LEU A 99 6.90 -7.56 -10.97
N ALA A 100 6.96 -6.64 -10.01
CA ALA A 100 8.23 -6.09 -9.53
C ALA A 100 9.12 -7.12 -8.82
N VAL A 101 8.55 -8.14 -8.17
CA VAL A 101 9.28 -9.25 -7.54
C VAL A 101 9.80 -10.24 -8.60
N LEU A 102 8.98 -10.57 -9.61
CA LEU A 102 9.23 -11.65 -10.57
C LEU A 102 9.95 -11.22 -11.86
N LYS A 103 9.96 -9.92 -12.22
CA LYS A 103 10.46 -9.43 -13.53
C LYS A 103 12.00 -9.38 -13.68
N ASP A 104 12.79 -10.02 -12.82
CA ASP A 104 14.21 -10.29 -13.11
C ASP A 104 14.60 -11.62 -12.46
#